data_AF-A0A6C9QBL2-F1
#
_entry.id   AF-A0A6C9QBL2-F1
#
_cell.length_a   1.000
_cell.length_b   1.000
_cell.length_c   1.000
_cell.angle_alpha   90.00
_cell.angle_beta   90.00
_cell.angle_gamma   90.00
#
_symmetry.space_group_name_H-M   'P 1'
#
loop_
_entity.id
_entity.type
_entity.pdbx_description
1 polymer ?
#
loop_
_entity_poly.entity_id
_entity_poly.type
_entity_poly.pdbx_seq_one_letter_code
_entity_poly.pdbx_strand_id
1 'polypeptide(L)'
;FYAGMLMAHSPVILLGLQLLNAIFIGILGGIGMLYFQDLMPGQAGSATTLYTNTSRVGWIIAGSVAGIVAEIWNYHAVFWFAMVMIIATLFCLLRIKDV
;
A
#
# COMPACT_ATOMS: atom_id res chain seq x y z
N PHE A 1 -6.89 3.75 8.48
CA PHE A 1 -5.52 3.86 9.02
C PHE A 1 -4.92 5.25 8.80
N TYR A 2 -4.61 5.63 7.55
CA TYR A 2 -3.92 6.90 7.25
C TYR A 2 -4.65 8.17 7.72
N ALA A 3 -5.97 8.26 7.52
CA ALA A 3 -6.77 9.35 8.09
C ALA A 3 -6.76 9.36 9.64
N GLY A 4 -6.72 8.18 10.28
CA GLY A 4 -6.63 8.07 11.73
C GLY A 4 -5.27 8.51 12.28
N MET A 5 -4.18 8.26 11.53
CA MET A 5 -2.83 8.71 11.88
C MET A 5 -2.68 10.24 11.84
N LEU A 6 -3.49 10.93 11.02
CA LEU A 6 -3.52 12.39 10.96
C LEU A 6 -4.23 13.04 12.17
N MET A 7 -5.15 12.32 12.82
CA MET A 7 -5.99 12.89 13.88
C MET A 7 -5.64 12.38 15.28
N ALA A 8 -4.93 11.25 15.39
CA ALA A 8 -4.63 10.61 16.67
C ALA A 8 -3.23 10.97 17.19
N HIS A 9 -3.15 11.47 18.42
CA HIS A 9 -1.88 11.76 19.11
C HIS A 9 -1.63 10.87 20.34
N SER A 10 -2.62 10.04 20.73
CA SER A 10 -2.49 9.15 21.89
C SER A 10 -1.85 7.81 21.51
N PRO A 11 -0.83 7.32 22.25
CA PRO A 11 -0.14 6.06 21.97
C PRO A 11 -1.08 4.85 21.89
N VAL A 12 -2.12 4.81 22.74
CA VAL A 12 -3.09 3.71 22.78
C VAL A 12 -3.92 3.65 21.50
N ILE A 13 -4.30 4.82 20.97
CA ILE A 13 -5.04 4.94 19.71
C ILE A 13 -4.16 4.53 18.53
N LEU A 14 -2.88 4.93 18.53
CA LEU A 14 -1.92 4.52 17.49
C LEU A 14 -1.72 3.00 17.46
N LEU A 15 -1.63 2.35 18.63
CA LEU A 15 -1.58 0.89 18.72
C LEU A 15 -2.87 0.24 18.20
N GLY A 16 -4.03 0.78 18.54
CA GLY A 16 -5.31 0.30 18.01
C GLY A 16 -5.40 0.44 16.48
N LEU A 17 -4.87 1.53 15.91
CA LEU A 17 -4.82 1.73 14.47
C LEU A 17 -3.95 0.68 13.75
N GLN A 18 -2.93 0.12 14.40
CA GLN A 18 -2.11 -0.93 13.79
C GLN A 18 -2.93 -2.20 13.48
N LEU A 19 -3.98 -2.51 14.24
CA LEU A 19 -4.87 -3.62 13.91
C LEU A 19 -5.55 -3.42 12.56
N LEU A 20 -6.00 -2.20 12.27
CA LEU A 20 -6.57 -1.85 10.96
C LEU A 20 -5.53 -1.95 9.84
N ASN A 21 -4.28 -1.58 10.11
CA ASN A 21 -3.19 -1.72 9.14
C ASN A 21 -2.88 -3.20 8.87
N ALA A 22 -2.79 -4.02 9.91
CA ALA A 22 -2.52 -5.45 9.79
C ALA A 22 -3.59 -6.17 8.96
N ILE A 23 -4.87 -5.86 9.18
CA ILE A 23 -5.96 -6.39 8.35
C ILE A 23 -5.79 -5.96 6.89
N PHE A 24 -5.50 -4.68 6.65
CA PHE A 24 -5.32 -4.15 5.30
C PHE A 24 -4.17 -4.84 4.54
N ILE A 25 -2.98 -4.95 5.14
CA ILE A 25 -1.84 -5.63 4.52
C ILE A 25 -2.11 -7.13 4.37
N GLY A 26 -2.79 -7.77 5.33
CA GLY A 26 -3.18 -9.18 5.24
C GLY A 26 -4.08 -9.47 4.03
N ILE A 27 -5.10 -8.63 3.81
CA ILE A 27 -6.01 -8.74 2.65
C ILE A 27 -5.24 -8.52 1.34
N LEU A 28 -4.44 -7.46 1.26
CA LEU A 28 -3.65 -7.15 0.07
C LEU A 28 -2.62 -8.24 -0.26
N GLY A 29 -1.90 -8.73 0.76
CA GLY A 29 -0.90 -9.78 0.60
C GLY A 29 -1.52 -11.13 0.20
N GLY A 30 -2.68 -11.47 0.78
CA GLY A 30 -3.36 -12.73 0.52
C GLY A 30 -4.11 -12.76 -0.81
N ILE A 31 -4.98 -11.77 -1.06
CA ILE A 31 -5.84 -11.74 -2.25
C ILE A 31 -5.12 -11.12 -3.45
N GLY A 32 -4.22 -10.15 -3.23
CA GLY A 32 -3.56 -9.43 -4.32
C GLY A 32 -2.73 -10.34 -5.23
N MET A 33 -2.00 -11.30 -4.66
CA MET A 33 -1.23 -12.26 -5.46
C MET A 33 -2.13 -13.17 -6.28
N LEU A 34 -3.20 -13.70 -5.68
CA LEU A 34 -4.18 -14.55 -6.37
C LEU A 34 -4.82 -13.81 -7.55
N TYR A 35 -5.21 -12.55 -7.34
CA TYR A 35 -5.78 -11.70 -8.40
C TYR A 35 -4.84 -11.56 -9.62
N PHE A 36 -3.55 -11.35 -9.41
CA PHE A 36 -2.58 -11.27 -10.51
C PHE A 36 -2.31 -12.63 -11.17
N GLN A 37 -2.38 -13.72 -10.41
CA GLN A 37 -2.26 -15.08 -10.96
C GLN A 37 -3.48 -15.42 -11.83
N ASP A 38 -4.69 -15.05 -11.41
CA ASP A 38 -5.93 -15.27 -12.16
C ASP A 38 -5.98 -14.45 -13.47
N LEU A 39 -5.36 -13.26 -13.48
CA LEU A 39 -5.23 -12.43 -14.68
C LEU A 39 -4.23 -12.99 -15.72
N MET A 40 -3.34 -13.90 -15.32
CA MET A 40 -2.32 -14.53 -16.19
C MET A 40 -2.40 -16.07 -16.15
N PRO A 41 -3.51 -16.67 -16.61
CA PRO A 41 -3.72 -18.12 -16.54
C PRO A 41 -2.67 -18.87 -17.36
N GLY A 42 -2.08 -19.91 -16.77
CA GLY A 42 -1.01 -20.70 -17.38
C GLY A 42 0.41 -20.18 -17.12
N GLN A 43 0.58 -19.01 -16.48
CA GLN A 43 1.89 -18.42 -16.14
C GLN A 43 1.98 -17.98 -14.67
N ALA A 44 1.41 -18.75 -13.74
CA ALA A 44 1.34 -18.40 -12.31
C ALA A 44 2.72 -18.09 -11.68
N GLY A 45 3.79 -18.77 -12.12
CA GLY A 45 5.15 -18.47 -11.70
C GLY A 45 5.60 -17.05 -12.11
N SER A 46 5.32 -16.65 -13.34
CA SER A 46 5.63 -15.31 -13.86
C SER A 46 4.83 -14.23 -13.13
N ALA A 47 3.52 -14.45 -12.92
CA ALA A 47 2.67 -13.53 -12.15
C ALA A 47 3.17 -13.32 -10.72
N THR A 48 3.60 -14.39 -10.04
CA THR A 48 4.16 -14.32 -8.69
C THR A 48 5.48 -13.56 -8.66
N THR A 49 6.38 -13.82 -9.61
CA THR A 49 7.65 -13.07 -9.74
C THR A 49 7.39 -11.60 -10.02
N LEU A 50 6.48 -11.28 -10.93
CA LEU A 50 6.11 -9.90 -11.25
C LEU A 50 5.53 -9.19 -10.02
N TYR A 51 4.60 -9.82 -9.31
CA TYR A 51 3.99 -9.28 -8.10
C TYR A 51 5.03 -9.02 -7.00
N THR A 52 5.90 -9.99 -6.72
CA THR A 52 6.92 -9.87 -5.67
C THR A 52 8.02 -8.88 -6.02
N ASN A 53 8.48 -8.86 -7.28
CA ASN A 53 9.49 -7.90 -7.74
C ASN A 53 8.93 -6.47 -7.72
N THR A 54 7.71 -6.26 -8.24
CA THR A 54 7.04 -4.95 -8.25
C THR A 54 6.77 -4.46 -6.83
N SER A 55 6.32 -5.35 -5.93
CA SER A 55 6.11 -5.00 -4.52
C SER A 55 7.41 -4.56 -3.84
N ARG A 56 8.52 -5.27 -4.10
CA ARG A 56 9.82 -4.93 -3.52
C ARG A 56 10.36 -3.60 -4.04
N VAL A 57 10.23 -3.35 -5.35
CA VAL A 57 10.56 -2.05 -5.95
C VAL A 57 9.68 -0.94 -5.34
N GLY A 58 8.39 -1.21 -5.18
CA GLY A 58 7.45 -0.31 -4.50
C GLY A 58 7.92 0.07 -3.10
N TRP A 59 8.36 -0.90 -2.28
CA TRP A 59 8.92 -0.63 -0.96
C TRP A 59 10.18 0.24 -0.98
N ILE A 60 11.09 -0.02 -1.93
CA ILE A 60 12.33 0.77 -2.08
C ILE A 60 11.99 2.23 -2.42
N ILE A 61 11.10 2.44 -3.39
CA ILE A 61 10.68 3.78 -3.80
C ILE A 61 9.91 4.46 -2.66
N ALA A 62 8.95 3.78 -2.05
CA ALA A 62 8.12 4.33 -0.98
C ALA A 62 8.96 4.73 0.23
N GLY A 63 9.91 3.90 0.67
CA GLY A 63 10.82 4.23 1.77
C GLY A 63 11.69 5.44 1.46
N SER A 64 12.22 5.53 0.23
CA SER A 64 13.05 6.65 -0.21
C SER A 64 12.26 7.96 -0.27
N VAL A 65 11.07 7.94 -0.87
CA VAL A 65 10.18 9.11 -0.96
C VAL A 65 9.72 9.54 0.43
N ALA A 66 9.33 8.59 1.30
CA ALA A 66 8.93 8.90 2.67
C ALA A 66 10.05 9.57 3.47
N GLY A 67 11.30 9.09 3.32
CA GLY A 67 12.47 9.69 3.97
C GLY A 67 12.71 11.13 3.52
N ILE A 68 12.74 11.37 2.21
CA ILE A 68 12.94 12.72 1.63
C ILE A 68 11.82 13.68 2.05
N VAL A 69 10.56 13.23 1.99
CA VAL A 69 9.39 14.05 2.36
C VAL A 69 9.39 14.36 3.87
N ALA A 70 9.80 13.41 4.71
CA ALA A 70 9.91 13.60 6.15
C ALA A 70 11.02 14.61 6.50
N GLU A 71 12.14 14.58 5.79
CA GLU A 71 13.29 15.46 6.01
C GLU A 71 13.00 16.91 5.58
N ILE A 72 12.36 17.10 4.42
CA ILE A 72 12.18 18.45 3.83
C ILE A 72 10.99 19.19 4.43
N TRP A 73 9.86 18.51 4.67
CA TRP A 73 8.61 19.17 5.08
C TRP A 73 8.25 18.87 6.53
N ASN A 74 7.85 17.64 6.81
CA ASN A 74 7.54 17.13 8.15
C ASN A 74 7.02 15.69 8.04
N TYR A 75 7.04 14.95 9.14
CA TYR A 75 6.45 13.60 9.19
C TYR A 75 4.95 13.59 8.87
N HIS A 76 4.25 14.70 9.19
CA HIS A 76 2.83 14.87 8.87
C HIS A 76 2.54 14.92 7.36
N ALA A 77 3.47 15.45 6.55
CA ALA A 77 3.32 15.52 5.10
C ALA A 77 3.39 14.13 4.43
N VAL A 78 4.13 13.20 5.02
CA VAL A 78 4.25 11.82 4.53
C VAL A 78 2.87 11.13 4.52
N PHE A 79 2.03 11.37 5.53
CA PHE A 79 0.69 10.79 5.59
C PHE A 79 -0.25 11.33 4.50
N TRP A 80 -0.11 12.61 4.14
CA TRP A 80 -0.84 13.18 3.00
C TRP A 80 -0.44 12.54 1.68
N PHE A 81 0.87 12.37 1.44
CA PHE A 81 1.37 11.67 0.26
C PHE A 81 0.87 10.22 0.21
N ALA A 82 0.91 9.51 1.34
CA ALA A 82 0.40 8.15 1.42
C ALA A 82 -1.12 8.07 1.12
N MET A 83 -1.90 9.05 1.57
CA MET A 83 -3.32 9.11 1.28
C MET A 83 -3.61 9.32 -0.21
N VAL A 84 -2.88 10.23 -0.86
CA VAL A 84 -2.99 10.46 -2.32
C VAL A 84 -2.62 9.20 -3.11
N MET A 85 -1.54 8.52 -2.72
CA MET A 85 -1.13 7.27 -3.38
C MET A 85 -2.18 6.17 -3.25
N ILE A 86 -2.83 6.04 -2.08
CA ILE A 86 -3.91 5.05 -1.90
C ILE A 86 -5.11 5.36 -2.78
N ILE A 87 -5.50 6.63 -2.88
CA ILE A 87 -6.60 7.04 -3.76
C ILE A 87 -6.24 6.76 -5.22
N ALA A 88 -5.01 7.06 -5.64
CA ALA A 88 -4.54 6.76 -6.99
C ALA A 88 -4.53 5.24 -7.27
N THR A 89 -4.11 4.41 -6.31
CA THR A 89 -4.17 2.95 -6.42
C THR A 89 -5.60 2.45 -6.55
N LEU A 90 -6.52 2.94 -5.70
CA LEU A 90 -7.94 2.58 -5.79
C LEU A 90 -8.53 2.98 -7.15
N PHE A 91 -8.20 4.17 -7.65
CA PHE A 91 -8.63 4.60 -8.98
C PHE A 91 -8.09 3.70 -10.09
N CYS A 92 -6.82 3.29 -9.99
CA CYS A 92 -6.20 2.37 -10.95
C CYS A 92 -6.90 0.99 -10.92
N LEU A 93 -7.14 0.45 -9.72
CA LEU A 93 -7.86 -0.82 -9.55
C LEU A 93 -9.30 -0.75 -10.09
N LEU A 94 -10.04 0.33 -9.82
CA LEU A 94 -11.40 0.52 -10.35
C LEU A 94 -11.43 0.72 -11.88
N ARG A 95 -10.32 1.14 -12.48
CA ARG A 95 -10.18 1.31 -13.93
C ARG A 95 -9.82 0.02 -14.66
N ILE A 96 -9.34 -1.00 -13.95
CA ILE A 96 -9.16 -2.33 -14.52
C ILE A 96 -10.56 -2.88 -14.80
N LYS A 97 -10.94 -2.85 -16.08
CA LYS A 97 -12.12 -3.56 -16.56
C LYS A 97 -11.74 -5.04 -16.61
N ASP A 98 -12.45 -5.86 -15.84
CA ASP A 98 -12.48 -7.31 -16.04
C ASP A 98 -12.75 -7.56 -17.53
N VAL A 99 -11.83 -8.28 -18.18
CA VAL A 99 -11.93 -8.70 -19.58
C VAL A 99 -12.76 -9.98 -19.64
#